data_AF-A0A6A4EZS5-F1
#
_entry.id   AF-A0A6A4EZS5-F1
#
_cell.length_a   1.000
_cell.length_b   1.000
_cell.length_c   1.000
_cell.angle_alpha   90.00
_cell.angle_beta   90.00
_cell.angle_gamma   90.00
#
_symmetry.space_group_name_H-M   'P 1'
#
loop_
_entity.id
_entity.type
_entity.pdbx_description
1 polymer ?
#
loop_
_entity_poly.entity_id
_entity_poly.type
_entity_poly.pdbx_seq_one_letter_code
_entity_poly.pdbx_strand_id
1 'polypeptide(L)'
;MDAVDVLIADVDDDEFIVGNDLLTTLGINVDQPLEQLARRGDDETSGDSIDLEADDLPFHPGQPESSDDDIFVAVERLISRAVENGFPVDRVEQLRTIVHAYDVWRLELRADPPANVPPLEVRLRDGARPAKCKPRKYPPPLTSALSCVSLMLVLCL
;
A
#
# COMPACT_ATOMS: atom_id res chain seq x y z
N MET A 1 -21.69 -21.05 13.31
CA MET A 1 -21.00 -21.76 12.22
C MET A 1 -21.93 -21.66 11.04
N ASP A 2 -21.64 -20.76 10.10
CA ASP A 2 -22.47 -20.61 8.90
C ASP A 2 -22.28 -21.83 8.01
N ALA A 3 -23.39 -22.39 7.54
CA ALA A 3 -23.38 -23.54 6.64
C ALA A 3 -22.79 -23.12 5.29
N VAL A 4 -21.86 -23.91 4.78
CA VAL A 4 -21.31 -23.74 3.43
C VAL A 4 -22.08 -24.68 2.52
N ASP A 5 -22.66 -24.13 1.44
CA ASP A 5 -23.30 -24.95 0.42
C ASP A 5 -22.23 -25.70 -0.38
N VAL A 6 -22.31 -27.03 -0.36
CA VAL A 6 -21.38 -27.93 -1.05
C VAL A 6 -22.14 -28.68 -2.13
N LEU A 7 -21.68 -28.56 -3.38
CA LEU A 7 -22.17 -29.38 -4.50
C LEU A 7 -21.21 -30.57 -4.70
N ILE A 8 -21.73 -31.78 -4.51
CA ILE A 8 -21.00 -33.03 -4.79
C ILE A 8 -21.57 -33.60 -6.09
N ALA A 9 -20.74 -33.66 -7.13
CA ALA A 9 -21.10 -34.29 -8.39
C ALA A 9 -20.54 -35.72 -8.42
N ASP A 10 -21.42 -36.71 -8.62
CA ASP A 10 -21.08 -38.12 -8.78
C ASP A 10 -20.90 -38.40 -10.28
N VAL A 11 -19.71 -38.10 -10.80
CA VAL A 11 -19.32 -38.29 -12.19
C VAL A 11 -17.92 -38.87 -12.25
N ASP A 12 -17.76 -39.98 -12.99
CA ASP A 12 -16.49 -40.68 -13.22
C ASP A 12 -15.70 -40.08 -14.42
N ASP A 13 -15.88 -38.78 -14.69
CA ASP A 13 -15.22 -38.07 -15.78
C ASP A 13 -14.16 -37.09 -15.25
N ASP A 14 -13.03 -37.01 -15.96
CA ASP A 14 -11.92 -36.11 -15.62
C ASP A 14 -12.22 -34.62 -15.90
N GLU A 15 -13.32 -34.33 -16.61
CA GLU A 15 -13.76 -32.98 -16.97
C GLU A 15 -15.28 -32.83 -16.82
N PHE A 16 -15.73 -31.71 -16.25
CA PHE A 16 -17.15 -31.37 -16.10
C PHE A 16 -17.41 -29.93 -16.53
N ILE A 17 -18.55 -29.70 -17.19
CA ILE A 17 -18.96 -28.38 -17.63
C ILE A 17 -19.84 -27.75 -16.55
N VAL A 18 -19.43 -26.58 -16.06
CA VAL A 18 -20.19 -25.80 -15.07
C VAL A 18 -20.94 -24.68 -15.78
N GLY A 19 -22.23 -24.55 -15.48
CA GLY A 19 -23.06 -23.45 -15.99
C GLY A 19 -22.63 -22.08 -15.44
N ASN A 20 -22.92 -21.02 -16.18
CA ASN A 20 -22.57 -19.65 -15.79
C ASN A 20 -23.27 -19.20 -14.49
N ASP A 21 -24.46 -19.75 -14.22
CA ASP A 21 -25.20 -19.56 -12.98
C ASP A 21 -24.42 -20.05 -11.76
N LEU A 22 -23.88 -21.28 -11.82
CA LEU A 22 -23.06 -21.87 -10.76
C LEU A 22 -21.73 -21.12 -10.58
N LEU A 23 -21.08 -20.74 -11.69
CA LEU A 23 -19.86 -19.92 -11.63
C LEU A 23 -20.11 -18.58 -10.94
N THR A 24 -21.23 -17.92 -11.26
CA THR A 24 -21.62 -16.64 -10.66
C THR A 24 -21.94 -16.79 -9.16
N THR A 25 -22.62 -17.86 -8.75
CA THR A 25 -22.88 -18.17 -7.33
C THR A 25 -21.60 -18.40 -6.54
N LEU A 26 -20.56 -18.97 -7.17
CA LEU A 26 -19.23 -19.13 -6.59
C LEU A 26 -18.38 -17.84 -6.62
N GLY A 27 -18.93 -16.74 -7.15
CA GLY A 27 -18.23 -15.46 -7.28
C GLY A 27 -17.25 -15.39 -8.46
N ILE A 28 -17.32 -16.34 -9.39
CA ILE A 28 -16.46 -16.42 -10.58
C ILE A 28 -17.24 -15.83 -11.76
N ASN A 29 -16.92 -14.59 -12.14
CA ASN A 29 -17.47 -13.94 -13.33
C ASN A 29 -16.39 -13.93 -14.43
N VAL A 30 -16.56 -14.76 -15.46
CA VAL A 30 -15.61 -14.91 -16.57
C VAL A 30 -15.77 -13.80 -17.63
N ASP A 31 -16.96 -13.19 -17.73
CA ASP A 31 -17.25 -12.14 -18.69
C ASP A 31 -16.46 -10.85 -18.38
N GLN A 32 -16.29 -10.51 -17.09
CA GLN A 32 -15.56 -9.30 -16.68
C GLN A 32 -14.06 -9.32 -17.06
N PRO A 33 -13.31 -10.42 -16.87
CA PRO A 33 -11.96 -10.57 -17.43
C PRO A 33 -11.92 -10.59 -18.97
N LEU A 34 -12.91 -11.24 -19.60
CA LEU A 34 -12.97 -11.34 -21.06
C LEU A 34 -13.24 -9.98 -21.72
N GLU A 35 -14.09 -9.16 -21.11
CA GLU A 35 -14.36 -7.78 -21.54
C GLU A 35 -13.10 -6.91 -21.44
N GLN A 36 -12.29 -7.08 -20.38
CA GLN A 36 -11.01 -6.39 -20.25
C GLN A 36 -9.98 -6.81 -21.31
N LEU A 37 -9.99 -8.09 -21.70
CA LEU A 37 -9.14 -8.59 -22.79
C LEU A 37 -9.58 -8.05 -24.15
N ALA A 38 -10.89 -7.98 -24.41
CA ALA A 38 -11.44 -7.49 -25.66
C ALA A 38 -11.18 -5.99 -25.86
N ARG A 39 -11.22 -5.18 -24.78
CA ARG A 39 -10.90 -3.74 -24.82
C ARG A 39 -9.43 -3.43 -25.13
N ARG A 40 -8.55 -4.43 -25.19
CA ARG A 40 -7.11 -4.27 -25.44
C ARG A 40 -6.75 -4.11 -26.93
N GLY A 41 -7.70 -4.34 -27.85
CA GLY A 41 -7.46 -4.39 -29.29
C GLY A 41 -7.20 -3.06 -30.00
N ASP A 42 -7.58 -1.93 -29.40
CA ASP A 42 -7.72 -0.67 -30.17
C ASP A 42 -6.69 0.41 -29.77
N ASP A 43 -5.86 0.15 -28.75
CA ASP A 43 -4.92 1.13 -28.19
C ASP A 43 -3.44 0.78 -28.49
N GLU A 44 -3.17 0.42 -29.74
CA GLU A 44 -1.80 0.27 -30.26
C GLU A 44 -1.13 1.62 -30.58
N THR A 45 -1.86 2.75 -30.49
CA THR A 45 -1.35 4.08 -30.90
C THR A 45 -1.43 5.20 -29.88
N SER A 46 -2.11 5.06 -28.73
CA SER A 46 -1.96 6.07 -27.68
C SER A 46 -0.74 5.74 -26.82
N GLY A 47 0.40 6.32 -27.21
CA GLY A 47 1.47 6.54 -26.25
C GLY A 47 0.89 7.46 -25.18
N ASP A 48 0.56 6.90 -24.02
CA ASP A 48 0.26 7.66 -22.82
C ASP A 48 1.39 8.66 -22.63
N SER A 49 1.11 9.90 -23.02
CA SER A 49 2.01 11.01 -22.78
C SER A 49 1.85 11.23 -21.30
N ILE A 50 2.80 10.72 -20.52
CA ILE A 50 3.09 11.30 -19.21
C ILE A 50 3.45 12.76 -19.49
N ASP A 51 2.40 13.58 -19.58
CA ASP A 51 2.51 15.00 -19.45
C ASP A 51 3.14 15.19 -18.08
N LEU A 52 4.31 15.81 -18.04
CA LEU A 52 4.95 16.21 -16.79
C LEU A 52 4.19 17.44 -16.27
N GLU A 53 2.85 17.35 -16.22
CA GLU A 53 2.09 18.14 -15.29
C GLU A 53 2.69 17.79 -13.93
N ALA A 54 3.16 18.80 -13.20
CA ALA A 54 3.60 18.62 -11.84
C ALA A 54 2.48 17.85 -11.16
N ASP A 55 2.75 16.59 -10.79
CA ASP A 55 1.82 15.76 -10.05
C ASP A 55 1.58 16.55 -8.77
N ASP A 56 0.49 17.32 -8.76
CA ASP A 56 0.04 18.09 -7.60
C ASP A 56 -0.26 17.01 -6.59
N LEU A 57 0.75 16.73 -5.76
CA LEU A 57 0.70 15.78 -4.68
C LEU A 57 -0.67 15.95 -4.01
N PRO A 58 -1.51 14.90 -3.87
CA PRO A 58 -2.58 14.90 -2.88
C PRO A 58 -2.07 15.04 -1.43
N PHE A 59 -0.80 15.43 -1.22
CA PHE A 59 -0.41 16.19 -0.06
C PHE A 59 -1.12 17.54 -0.10
N HIS A 60 -2.32 17.61 0.47
CA HIS A 60 -2.90 18.89 0.84
C HIS A 60 -2.01 19.50 1.93
N PRO A 61 -1.22 20.55 1.64
CA PRO A 61 -0.45 21.23 2.67
C PRO A 61 -1.48 21.85 3.62
N GLY A 62 -1.64 21.29 4.82
CA GLY A 62 -2.62 21.76 5.80
C GLY A 62 -3.72 20.78 6.21
N GLN A 63 -3.63 19.48 5.88
CA GLN A 63 -4.36 18.48 6.67
C GLN A 63 -3.82 18.55 8.11
N PRO A 64 -4.69 18.57 9.15
CA PRO A 64 -4.21 18.71 10.52
C PRO A 64 -3.34 17.51 10.87
N GLU A 65 -2.03 17.74 10.87
CA GLU A 65 -1.05 16.84 11.43
C GLU A 65 -1.52 16.43 12.82
N SER A 66 -1.42 15.15 13.18
CA SER A 66 -1.70 14.76 14.56
C SER A 66 -0.82 15.62 15.49
N SER A 67 -1.35 16.19 16.54
CA SER A 67 -0.53 16.99 17.44
C SER A 67 0.41 16.08 18.25
N ASP A 68 1.48 16.65 18.81
CA ASP A 68 2.33 15.92 19.76
C ASP A 68 1.51 15.44 20.97
N ASP A 69 0.44 16.16 21.32
CA ASP A 69 -0.51 15.77 22.35
C ASP A 69 -1.28 14.48 21.97
N ASP A 70 -1.68 14.35 20.70
CA ASP A 70 -2.36 13.15 20.21
C ASP A 70 -1.43 11.92 20.27
N ILE A 71 -0.15 12.12 19.91
CA ILE A 71 0.89 11.09 20.02
C ILE A 71 1.09 10.72 21.49
N PHE A 72 1.21 11.71 22.38
CA PHE A 72 1.38 11.49 23.82
C PHE A 72 0.23 10.66 24.40
N VAL A 73 -1.02 11.00 24.06
CA VAL A 73 -2.21 10.25 24.49
C VAL A 73 -2.19 8.81 23.96
N ALA A 74 -1.83 8.61 22.69
CA ALA A 74 -1.74 7.28 22.11
C ALA A 74 -0.67 6.42 22.80
N VAL A 75 0.46 7.03 23.16
CA VAL A 75 1.56 6.40 23.89
C VAL A 75 1.16 6.02 25.32
N GLU A 76 0.50 6.91 26.07
CA GLU A 76 0.01 6.58 27.42
C GLU A 76 -1.03 5.45 27.40
N ARG A 77 -1.83 5.35 26.33
CA ARG A 77 -2.73 4.21 26.12
C ARG A 77 -1.96 2.90 25.92
N LEU A 78 -0.82 2.92 25.23
CA LEU A 78 0.05 1.74 25.08
C LEU A 78 0.68 1.33 26.42
N ILE A 79 1.09 2.29 27.24
CA ILE A 79 1.63 2.02 28.58
C ILE A 79 0.56 1.39 29.48
N SER A 80 -0.66 1.95 29.48
CA SER A 80 -1.80 1.38 30.22
C SER A 80 -2.08 -0.06 29.81
N ARG A 81 -2.11 -0.33 28.49
CA ARG A 81 -2.27 -1.68 27.96
C ARG A 81 -1.14 -2.61 28.39
N ALA A 82 0.12 -2.14 28.44
CA ALA A 82 1.23 -2.97 28.91
C ALA A 82 1.04 -3.42 30.37
N VAL A 83 0.57 -2.51 31.24
CA VAL A 83 0.26 -2.82 32.65
C VAL A 83 -0.87 -3.83 32.76
N GLU A 84 -1.96 -3.66 32.00
CA GLU A 84 -3.07 -4.62 31.93
C GLU A 84 -2.60 -6.02 31.50
N ASN A 85 -1.56 -6.08 30.66
CA ASN A 85 -0.96 -7.33 30.17
C ASN A 85 0.17 -7.86 31.08
N GLY A 86 0.31 -7.33 32.30
CA GLY A 86 1.21 -7.86 33.33
C GLY A 86 2.60 -7.20 33.39
N PHE A 87 2.77 -6.01 32.81
CA PHE A 87 4.01 -5.25 32.99
C PHE A 87 4.20 -4.83 34.47
N PRO A 88 5.42 -4.93 35.04
CA PRO A 88 5.67 -4.61 36.43
C PRO A 88 5.36 -3.14 36.78
N VAL A 89 4.44 -2.92 37.72
CA VAL A 89 3.95 -1.58 38.11
C VAL A 89 5.09 -0.71 38.66
N ASP A 90 6.07 -1.31 39.34
CA ASP A 90 7.26 -0.63 39.88
C ASP A 90 8.18 -0.05 38.80
N ARG A 91 8.07 -0.54 37.55
CA ARG A 91 8.89 -0.10 36.41
C ARG A 91 8.16 0.82 35.45
N VAL A 92 6.89 1.13 35.68
CA VAL A 92 6.07 1.94 34.76
C VAL A 92 6.65 3.33 34.56
N GLU A 93 7.16 3.98 35.61
CA GLU A 93 7.80 5.29 35.47
C GLU A 93 9.10 5.22 34.66
N GLN A 94 9.86 4.14 34.79
CA GLN A 94 11.04 3.91 33.98
C GLN A 94 10.66 3.72 32.50
N LEU A 95 9.60 2.95 32.23
CA LEU A 95 9.06 2.76 30.88
C LEU A 95 8.59 4.10 30.28
N ARG A 96 7.80 4.87 31.03
CA ARG A 96 7.32 6.20 30.60
C ARG A 96 8.48 7.13 30.26
N THR A 97 9.53 7.14 31.09
CA THR A 97 10.73 7.94 30.83
C THR A 97 11.39 7.56 29.50
N ILE A 98 11.55 6.27 29.21
CA ILE A 98 12.21 5.80 27.98
C ILE A 98 11.36 6.10 26.75
N VAL A 99 10.06 5.82 26.83
CA VAL A 99 9.14 5.92 25.70
C VAL A 99 8.95 7.37 25.25
N HIS A 100 8.99 8.34 26.18
CA HIS A 100 8.94 9.77 25.87
C HIS A 100 10.32 10.42 25.70
N ALA A 101 11.43 9.67 25.83
CA ALA A 101 12.76 10.23 25.67
C ALA A 101 13.12 10.59 24.22
N TYR A 102 12.43 9.98 23.25
CA TYR A 102 12.74 10.13 21.83
C TYR A 102 11.47 10.39 21.01
N ASP A 103 11.57 11.30 20.05
CA ASP A 103 10.53 11.56 19.07
C ASP A 103 10.55 10.51 17.95
N VAL A 104 10.06 9.31 18.25
CA VAL A 104 10.05 8.15 17.33
C VAL A 104 8.65 7.68 16.96
N TRP A 105 7.62 8.31 17.53
CA TRP A 105 6.23 7.88 17.42
C TRP A 105 5.50 8.70 16.35
N ARG A 106 4.80 8.02 15.45
CA ARG A 106 3.99 8.64 14.39
C ARG A 106 2.64 7.93 14.33
N LEU A 107 1.56 8.70 14.29
CA LEU A 107 0.21 8.17 14.03
C LEU A 107 -0.09 8.06 12.53
N GLU A 108 0.54 8.95 11.75
CA GLU A 108 0.42 9.06 10.30
C GLU A 108 1.83 9.28 9.71
N LEU A 109 2.05 8.84 8.47
CA LEU A 109 3.32 9.06 7.78
C LEU A 109 3.45 10.55 7.45
N ARG A 110 4.39 11.23 8.11
CA ARG A 110 4.65 12.67 7.92
C ARG A 110 5.72 12.90 6.88
N ALA A 111 5.78 14.13 6.38
CA ALA A 111 6.94 14.68 5.70
C ALA A 111 8.04 15.02 6.73
N ASP A 112 8.51 14.01 7.48
CA ASP A 112 9.63 14.17 8.41
C ASP A 112 10.87 14.63 7.62
N PRO A 113 11.68 15.54 8.16
CA PRO A 113 12.90 15.98 7.48
C PRO A 113 13.80 14.76 7.22
N PRO A 114 14.55 14.76 6.11
CA PRO A 114 15.48 13.68 5.82
C PRO A 114 16.49 13.54 6.96
N ALA A 115 16.99 12.32 7.14
CA ALA A 115 18.03 12.07 8.13
C ALA A 115 19.20 13.06 7.93
N ASN A 116 19.73 13.58 9.04
CA ASN A 116 20.86 14.51 9.01
C ASN A 116 22.17 13.77 8.73
N VAL A 117 22.29 13.27 7.50
CA VAL A 117 23.45 12.56 6.98
C VAL A 117 23.81 13.16 5.62
N PRO A 118 25.10 13.12 5.22
CA PRO A 118 25.47 13.53 3.87
C PRO A 118 24.65 12.77 2.81
N PRO A 119 24.21 13.44 1.74
CA PRO A 119 23.50 12.78 0.65
C PRO A 119 24.29 11.59 0.09
N LEU A 120 23.58 10.57 -0.36
CA LEU A 120 24.20 9.40 -0.99
C LEU A 120 24.84 9.81 -2.34
N GLU A 121 26.15 9.64 -2.47
CA GLU A 121 26.85 9.82 -3.74
C GLU A 121 26.84 8.52 -4.56
N VAL A 122 26.13 8.53 -5.70
CA VAL A 122 26.13 7.39 -6.64
C VAL A 122 27.28 7.56 -7.65
N ARG A 123 28.24 6.62 -7.63
CA ARG A 123 29.34 6.57 -8.60
C ARG A 123 29.05 5.56 -9.71
N LEU A 124 28.98 6.04 -10.94
CA LEU A 124 28.85 5.19 -12.11
C LEU A 124 30.17 4.48 -12.40
N ARG A 125 30.11 3.25 -12.91
CA ARG A 125 31.29 2.53 -13.41
C ARG A 125 31.81 3.20 -14.69
N ASP A 126 33.10 3.11 -14.93
CA ASP A 126 33.71 3.62 -16.17
C ASP A 126 33.04 3.01 -17.40
N GLY A 127 32.68 3.86 -18.36
CA GLY A 127 31.99 3.45 -19.58
C GLY A 127 30.47 3.21 -19.43
N ALA A 128 29.88 3.47 -18.26
CA ALA A 128 28.43 3.45 -18.09
C ALA A 128 27.75 4.42 -19.07
N ARG A 129 26.64 3.97 -19.66
CA ARG A 129 25.82 4.78 -20.57
C ARG A 129 24.39 4.87 -20.04
N PRO A 130 23.75 6.05 -20.08
CA PRO A 130 22.34 6.16 -19.74
C PRO A 130 21.50 5.24 -20.63
N ALA A 131 20.55 4.53 -20.02
CA ALA A 131 19.59 3.69 -20.72
C ALA A 131 18.18 4.20 -20.41
N LYS A 132 17.39 4.47 -21.46
CA LYS A 132 15.97 4.82 -21.34
C LYS A 132 15.14 3.58 -21.62
N CYS A 133 14.38 3.13 -20.62
CA CYS A 133 13.43 2.03 -20.77
C CYS A 133 12.02 2.60 -21.05
N LYS A 134 11.22 1.90 -21.87
CA LYS A 134 9.80 2.22 -22.00
C LYS A 134 9.09 1.93 -20.66
N PRO A 135 8.21 2.82 -20.17
CA PRO A 135 7.41 2.55 -18.98
C PRO A 135 6.59 1.25 -19.14
N ARG A 136 6.43 0.51 -18.04
CA ARG A 136 5.57 -0.69 -18.04
C ARG A 136 4.11 -0.24 -18.08
N LYS A 137 3.32 -0.78 -19.03
CA LYS A 137 1.86 -0.62 -19.01
C LYS A 137 1.30 -1.42 -17.83
N TYR A 138 0.65 -0.74 -16.88
CA TYR A 138 -0.11 -1.38 -15.80
C TYR A 138 -1.61 -1.29 -16.10
N PRO A 139 -2.42 -2.27 -15.70
CA PRO A 139 -3.88 -2.18 -15.83
C PRO A 139 -4.45 -1.11 -14.86
N PRO A 140 -5.63 -0.53 -15.14
CA PRO A 140 -6.16 0.63 -14.40
C PRO A 140 -6.26 0.48 -12.88
N PRO A 141 -6.63 -0.68 -12.31
CA PRO A 141 -6.64 -0.86 -10.85
C PRO A 141 -5.23 -0.77 -10.24
N LEU A 142 -4.21 -1.24 -10.96
CA LEU A 142 -2.82 -1.21 -10.53
C LEU A 142 -2.20 0.18 -10.73
N THR A 143 -2.54 0.92 -11.79
CA THR A 143 -2.08 2.30 -11.94
C THR A 143 -2.63 3.21 -10.84
N SER A 144 -3.90 3.05 -10.46
CA SER A 144 -4.51 3.80 -9.36
C SER A 144 -3.82 3.51 -8.02
N ALA A 145 -3.59 2.24 -7.70
CA ALA A 145 -2.86 1.86 -6.49
C ALA A 145 -1.40 2.36 -6.49
N LEU A 146 -0.71 2.27 -7.63
CA LEU A 146 0.68 2.74 -7.76
C LEU A 146 0.78 4.26 -7.74
N SER A 147 -0.22 5.01 -8.22
CA SER A 147 -0.28 6.46 -8.08
C SER A 147 -0.37 6.85 -6.60
N CYS A 148 -1.23 6.18 -5.82
CA CYS A 148 -1.29 6.36 -4.37
C CYS A 148 0.05 6.04 -3.67
N VAL A 149 0.76 5.00 -4.08
CA VAL A 149 2.01 4.56 -3.44
C VAL A 149 3.23 5.36 -3.90
N SER A 150 3.28 5.77 -5.17
CA SER A 150 4.36 6.60 -5.71
C SER A 150 4.40 7.95 -5.00
N LEU A 151 3.24 8.48 -4.64
CA LEU A 151 3.15 9.67 -3.80
C LEU A 151 3.84 9.50 -2.44
N MET A 152 3.68 8.33 -1.81
CA MET A 152 4.27 8.03 -0.50
C MET A 152 5.79 7.86 -0.57
N LEU A 153 6.33 7.31 -1.66
CA LEU A 153 7.76 7.04 -1.81
C LEU A 153 8.59 8.29 -2.12
N VAL A 154 8.02 9.28 -2.83
CA VAL A 154 8.71 10.54 -3.15
C VAL A 154 8.85 11.44 -1.91
N LEU A 155 8.00 11.28 -0.89
CA LEU A 155 8.09 12.00 0.39
C LEU A 155 9.13 11.41 1.37
N CYS A 156 9.72 10.25 1.07
CA CYS A 156 10.69 9.59 1.95
C CYS A 156 12.15 9.64 1.47
N LEU A 157 12.47 10.41 0.42
CA LEU A 157 13.83 10.66 -0.08
C LEU A 157 14.18 12.14 -0.03
#